data_AF-A0A842U2W4-F1
#
_entry.id   AF-A0A842U2W4-F1
#
_cell.length_a   1.000
_cell.length_b   1.000
_cell.length_c   1.000
_cell.angle_alpha   90.00
_cell.angle_beta   90.00
_cell.angle_gamma   90.00
#
_symmetry.space_group_name_H-M   'P 1'
#
loop_
_entity.id
_entity.type
_entity.pdbx_description
1 polymer ?
#
loop_
_entity_poly.entity_id
_entity_poly.type
_entity_poly.pdbx_seq_one_letter_code
_entity_poly.pdbx_strand_id
1 'polypeptide(L)'
;MKKMVNPYTRRGNPKNEDNLMEYDEGSCCDDPCVKYTDGDAVCLNCGMVVGKALVGNEKRAYTIEEINERKHTAPRWREFGPRTLITNARKDSKGQTMDPKGKTLFTRLSKIQNSLISSIERNLWEAKPKLNLTTSKMNIPEHIKETAWRIYTEVAKKKLTMGRSIDGFIAASLYAAIRIHEFPRLLEDVCDASLTPRHTVIRSLGLVIKEILPEMKLKYRPITIDQLVFMFGNNLEFPMDVQKRALNFISKARAKGLSCIGKDPKGIAASALYIAAKNSDVRKTQAEISDVARITEVTLRSRVKDIKKRL
;
A
#
# COMPACT_ATOMS: atom_id res chain seq x y z
N MET A 1 -1.35 -19.52 -38.96
CA MET A 1 -0.56 -19.21 -37.75
C MET A 1 -1.43 -19.42 -36.51
N LYS A 2 -1.36 -20.60 -35.89
CA LYS A 2 -2.07 -20.89 -34.63
C LYS A 2 -1.37 -20.15 -33.49
N LYS A 3 -2.07 -19.23 -32.83
CA LYS A 3 -1.59 -18.59 -31.59
C LYS A 3 -1.48 -19.67 -30.52
N MET A 4 -0.25 -19.99 -30.10
CA MET A 4 -0.02 -20.81 -28.91
C MET A 4 -0.48 -20.01 -27.69
N VAL A 5 -1.63 -20.38 -27.15
CA VAL A 5 -2.13 -19.82 -25.88
C VAL A 5 -1.34 -20.49 -24.75
N ASN A 6 -0.65 -19.67 -23.97
CA ASN A 6 0.12 -20.11 -22.80
C ASN A 6 -0.84 -20.69 -21.74
N PRO A 7 -0.71 -21.97 -21.34
CA PRO A 7 -1.65 -22.64 -20.43
C PRO A 7 -1.57 -22.17 -18.96
N TYR A 8 -0.63 -21.28 -18.60
CA TYR A 8 -0.38 -20.88 -17.21
C TYR A 8 -0.91 -19.49 -16.82
N THR A 9 -1.79 -18.86 -17.61
CA THR A 9 -2.31 -17.51 -17.34
C THR A 9 -3.60 -17.46 -16.51
N ARG A 10 -4.08 -18.58 -15.95
CA ARG A 10 -5.21 -18.55 -15.00
C ARG A 10 -4.74 -17.98 -13.66
N ARG A 11 -4.89 -16.66 -13.52
CA ARG A 11 -4.89 -15.97 -12.23
C ARG A 11 -5.90 -16.68 -11.32
N GLY A 12 -5.43 -17.15 -10.16
CA GLY A 12 -6.29 -17.62 -9.09
C GLY A 12 -7.26 -16.51 -8.69
N ASN A 13 -8.48 -16.61 -9.21
CA ASN A 13 -9.62 -15.88 -8.71
C ASN A 13 -10.03 -16.63 -7.42
N PRO A 14 -10.12 -16.00 -6.24
CA PRO A 14 -10.54 -16.68 -5.00
C PRO A 14 -12.06 -16.96 -5.00
N LYS A 15 -12.65 -17.18 -6.17
CA LYS A 15 -14.06 -17.52 -6.39
C LYS A 15 -14.25 -18.77 -7.24
N ASN A 16 -13.17 -19.48 -7.58
CA ASN A 16 -13.25 -20.76 -8.28
C ASN A 16 -12.62 -21.83 -7.39
N GLU A 17 -13.34 -22.24 -6.34
CA GLU A 17 -13.08 -23.50 -5.63
C GLU A 17 -13.60 -24.72 -6.41
N ASP A 18 -14.20 -24.53 -7.59
CA ASP A 18 -14.86 -25.60 -8.36
C ASP A 18 -13.95 -26.20 -9.45
N ASN A 19 -12.66 -26.39 -9.18
CA ASN A 19 -11.85 -27.33 -9.97
C ASN A 19 -11.83 -28.69 -9.28
N LEU A 20 -13.02 -29.29 -9.14
CA LEU A 20 -13.16 -30.72 -8.94
C LEU A 20 -12.87 -31.37 -10.30
N MET A 21 -11.90 -32.29 -10.32
CA MET A 21 -11.74 -33.22 -11.44
C MET A 21 -13.08 -33.92 -11.65
N GLU A 22 -13.61 -33.87 -12.87
CA GLU A 22 -14.73 -34.70 -13.30
C GLU A 22 -14.37 -36.17 -13.07
N TYR A 23 -14.90 -36.73 -11.99
CA TYR A 23 -15.03 -38.16 -11.77
C TYR A 23 -16.52 -38.49 -11.86
N ASP A 24 -16.81 -39.61 -12.51
CA ASP A 24 -18.11 -40.04 -13.02
C ASP A 24 -19.33 -39.75 -12.14
N GLU A 25 -20.39 -39.38 -12.84
CA GLU A 25 -21.75 -39.08 -12.38
C GLU A 25 -22.34 -40.22 -11.54
N GLY A 26 -22.36 -40.05 -10.22
CA GLY A 26 -23.27 -40.74 -9.32
C GLY A 26 -23.89 -39.72 -8.38
N SER A 27 -25.20 -39.43 -8.53
CA SER A 27 -25.89 -38.57 -7.56
C SER A 27 -25.92 -39.29 -6.21
N CYS A 28 -25.43 -38.64 -5.15
CA CYS A 28 -25.37 -39.26 -3.81
C CYS A 28 -26.76 -39.39 -3.15
N CYS A 29 -27.53 -38.29 -3.08
CA CYS A 29 -28.89 -38.22 -2.57
C CYS A 29 -29.45 -36.81 -2.82
N ASP A 30 -30.77 -36.59 -2.62
CA ASP A 30 -31.43 -35.30 -2.88
C ASP A 30 -30.88 -34.14 -2.02
N ASP A 31 -30.45 -34.42 -0.78
CA ASP A 31 -29.79 -33.45 0.12
C ASP A 31 -28.49 -34.01 0.71
N PRO A 32 -27.33 -33.88 0.02
CA PRO A 32 -26.05 -34.42 0.49
C PRO A 32 -25.45 -33.59 1.63
N CYS A 33 -25.18 -34.23 2.78
CA CYS A 33 -24.45 -33.63 3.90
C CYS A 33 -22.98 -34.09 3.91
N VAL A 34 -22.12 -33.42 3.15
CA VAL A 34 -20.70 -33.79 3.02
C VAL A 34 -19.89 -33.32 4.24
N LYS A 35 -19.21 -34.26 4.91
CA LYS A 35 -18.23 -34.00 5.97
C LYS A 35 -16.89 -34.66 5.65
N TYR A 36 -15.83 -34.03 6.13
CA TYR A 36 -14.47 -34.53 5.98
C TYR A 36 -14.12 -35.47 7.13
N THR A 37 -13.88 -36.73 6.80
CA THR A 37 -13.52 -37.77 7.78
C THR A 37 -12.34 -38.56 7.21
N ASP A 38 -11.29 -38.73 8.00
CA ASP A 38 -10.11 -39.55 7.65
C ASP A 38 -9.45 -39.26 6.30
N GLY A 39 -9.53 -38.01 5.82
CA GLY A 39 -8.92 -37.61 4.54
C GLY A 39 -9.80 -37.84 3.31
N ASP A 40 -11.07 -38.21 3.51
CA ASP A 40 -12.09 -38.35 2.47
C ASP A 40 -13.26 -37.40 2.72
N ALA A 41 -13.88 -36.94 1.63
CA ALA A 41 -15.11 -36.16 1.64
C ALA A 41 -16.29 -37.13 1.51
N VAL A 42 -16.98 -37.36 2.62
CA VAL A 42 -18.04 -38.38 2.73
C VAL A 42 -19.36 -37.71 3.00
N CYS A 43 -20.42 -38.09 2.27
CA CYS A 43 -21.77 -37.68 2.64
C CYS A 43 -22.25 -38.51 3.84
N LEU A 44 -22.65 -37.85 4.92
CA LEU A 44 -23.20 -38.51 6.11
C LEU A 44 -24.56 -39.17 5.88
N ASN A 45 -25.34 -38.67 4.90
CA ASN A 45 -26.69 -39.15 4.66
C ASN A 45 -26.69 -40.46 3.85
N CYS A 46 -25.87 -40.53 2.80
CA CYS A 46 -25.84 -41.66 1.87
C CYS A 46 -24.59 -42.56 2.05
N GLY A 47 -23.58 -42.10 2.80
CA GLY A 47 -22.30 -42.80 2.98
C GLY A 47 -21.36 -42.76 1.76
N MET A 48 -21.78 -42.15 0.65
CA MET A 48 -20.98 -42.05 -0.56
C MET A 48 -19.75 -41.16 -0.35
N VAL A 49 -18.60 -41.68 -0.76
CA VAL A 49 -17.35 -40.92 -0.83
C VAL A 49 -17.36 -40.12 -2.12
N VAL A 50 -17.56 -38.80 -2.01
CA VAL A 50 -17.59 -37.88 -3.15
C VAL A 50 -16.19 -37.70 -3.73
N GLY A 51 -15.16 -37.84 -2.89
CA GLY A 51 -13.78 -37.81 -3.32
C GLY A 51 -12.81 -37.79 -2.14
N LYS A 52 -11.52 -37.77 -2.44
CA LYS A 52 -10.48 -37.61 -1.42
C LYS A 52 -10.40 -36.16 -1.00
N ALA A 53 -10.41 -35.92 0.31
CA ALA A 53 -10.08 -34.63 0.87
C ALA A 53 -8.56 -34.44 0.77
N LEU A 54 -8.12 -33.92 -0.37
CA LEU A 54 -6.74 -33.45 -0.52
C LEU A 54 -6.57 -32.24 0.40
N VAL A 55 -6.24 -32.49 1.67
CA VAL A 55 -5.75 -31.44 2.55
C VAL A 55 -4.46 -30.96 1.91
N GLY A 56 -4.50 -29.75 1.35
CA GLY A 56 -3.33 -29.00 0.93
C GLY A 56 -2.51 -28.64 2.17
N ASN A 57 -1.99 -29.66 2.86
CA ASN A 57 -0.95 -29.48 3.85
C ASN A 57 0.26 -29.01 3.07
N GLU A 58 0.39 -27.70 2.91
CA GLU A 58 1.69 -27.09 2.75
C GLU A 58 2.60 -27.75 3.79
N LYS A 59 3.71 -28.34 3.34
CA LYS A 59 4.64 -29.05 4.24
C LYS A 59 5.05 -28.07 5.36
N ARG A 60 4.45 -28.21 6.55
CA ARG A 60 4.66 -27.31 7.70
C ARG A 60 6.11 -27.37 8.11
N ALA A 61 6.80 -26.23 8.07
CA ALA A 61 8.19 -26.10 8.52
C ALA A 61 8.16 -25.51 9.92
N TYR A 62 8.65 -26.26 10.89
CA TYR A 62 8.59 -25.85 12.29
C TYR A 62 9.88 -25.15 12.73
N THR A 63 10.99 -25.42 12.04
CA THR A 63 12.30 -24.81 12.32
C THR A 63 12.72 -23.84 11.23
N ILE A 64 13.55 -22.85 11.60
CA ILE A 64 14.09 -21.85 10.67
C ILE A 64 14.98 -22.51 9.60
N GLU A 65 15.67 -23.59 9.97
CA GLU A 65 16.51 -24.39 9.06
C GLU A 65 15.67 -25.12 8.02
N GLU A 66 14.60 -25.81 8.45
CA GLU A 66 13.64 -26.43 7.53
C GLU A 66 12.99 -25.40 6.60
N ILE A 67 12.68 -24.21 7.11
CA ILE A 67 12.14 -23.10 6.31
C ILE A 67 13.15 -22.69 5.23
N ASN A 68 14.43 -22.58 5.58
CA ASN A 68 15.48 -22.14 4.65
C ASN A 68 15.78 -23.20 3.59
N GLU A 69 15.87 -24.48 3.95
CA GLU A 69 16.02 -25.58 3.00
C GLU A 69 14.84 -25.64 2.01
N ARG A 70 13.61 -25.46 2.50
CA ARG A 70 12.41 -25.46 1.65
C ARG A 70 12.29 -24.25 0.75
N LYS A 71 12.75 -23.07 1.20
CA LYS A 71 12.81 -21.85 0.37
C LYS A 71 13.63 -22.05 -0.91
N HIS A 72 14.58 -22.98 -0.93
CA HIS A 72 15.38 -23.27 -2.13
C HIS A 72 14.58 -23.93 -3.25
N THR A 73 13.63 -24.82 -2.93
CA THR A 73 12.84 -25.57 -3.93
C THR A 73 11.50 -24.90 -4.26
N ALA A 74 11.05 -23.97 -3.42
CA ALA A 74 9.75 -23.33 -3.60
C ALA A 74 9.69 -22.46 -4.87
N PRO A 75 8.59 -22.53 -5.66
CA PRO A 75 8.34 -21.56 -6.72
C PRO A 75 8.25 -20.15 -6.10
N ARG A 76 9.22 -19.27 -6.41
CA ARG A 76 9.12 -17.86 -6.02
C ARG A 76 8.16 -17.15 -6.95
N TRP A 77 6.89 -17.12 -6.56
CA TRP A 77 5.89 -16.30 -7.24
C TRP A 77 6.22 -14.82 -7.01
N ARG A 78 6.54 -14.12 -8.09
CA ARG A 78 6.67 -12.66 -8.09
C ARG A 78 5.59 -12.10 -9.00
N GLU A 79 4.98 -10.99 -8.60
CA GLU A 79 4.04 -10.26 -9.46
C GLU A 79 4.73 -9.67 -10.70
N PHE A 80 6.06 -9.47 -10.65
CA PHE A 80 6.85 -8.86 -11.71
C PHE A 80 8.31 -9.35 -11.74
N GLY A 81 8.90 -9.33 -12.93
CA GLY A 81 10.29 -9.70 -13.19
C GLY A 81 10.52 -11.19 -13.35
N PRO A 82 11.73 -11.59 -13.79
CA PRO A 82 12.06 -12.98 -14.01
C PRO A 82 12.06 -13.76 -12.68
N ARG A 83 11.56 -15.00 -12.75
CA ARG A 83 11.45 -15.91 -11.58
C ARG A 83 12.80 -16.22 -10.96
N THR A 84 13.85 -16.32 -11.78
CA THR A 84 15.23 -16.54 -11.37
C THR A 84 16.12 -15.44 -11.93
N LEU A 85 17.20 -15.11 -11.23
CA LEU A 85 18.20 -14.14 -11.68
C LEU A 85 19.56 -14.81 -11.72
N ILE A 86 20.22 -14.73 -12.87
CA ILE A 86 21.62 -15.11 -12.98
C ILE A 86 22.44 -14.00 -12.34
N THR A 87 22.89 -14.26 -11.11
CA THR A 87 23.76 -13.34 -10.38
C THR A 87 25.18 -13.40 -10.92
N ASN A 88 25.95 -12.32 -10.74
CA ASN A 88 27.40 -12.32 -11.02
C ASN A 88 28.19 -12.99 -9.87
N ALA A 89 27.65 -14.07 -9.30
CA ALA A 89 28.31 -14.80 -8.23
C ALA A 89 29.60 -15.45 -8.74
N ARG A 90 30.68 -15.31 -7.97
CA ARG A 90 31.99 -15.92 -8.29
C ARG A 90 32.13 -17.35 -7.76
N LYS A 91 31.09 -17.85 -7.10
CA LYS A 91 31.06 -19.16 -6.46
C LYS A 91 29.87 -19.98 -6.99
N ASP A 92 30.08 -21.27 -7.15
CA ASP A 92 29.03 -22.23 -7.48
C ASP A 92 28.12 -22.51 -6.27
N SER A 93 27.02 -23.23 -6.47
CA SER A 93 26.09 -23.70 -5.42
C SER A 93 26.81 -24.46 -4.30
N LYS A 94 27.90 -25.17 -4.64
CA LYS A 94 28.76 -25.91 -3.68
C LYS A 94 29.84 -25.04 -3.01
N GLY A 95 29.84 -23.72 -3.24
CA GLY A 95 30.79 -22.78 -2.65
C GLY A 95 32.18 -22.72 -3.32
N GLN A 96 32.43 -23.55 -4.33
CA GLN A 96 33.69 -23.54 -5.08
C GLN A 96 33.82 -22.29 -5.96
N THR A 97 35.03 -21.74 -6.08
CA THR A 97 35.29 -20.58 -6.94
C THR A 97 35.29 -20.97 -8.41
N MET A 98 34.58 -20.21 -9.24
CA MET A 98 34.45 -20.48 -10.66
C MET A 98 35.75 -20.19 -11.43
N ASP A 99 36.04 -21.01 -12.45
CA ASP A 99 37.09 -20.77 -13.44
C ASP A 99 36.90 -19.41 -14.16
N PRO A 100 37.98 -18.72 -14.61
CA PRO A 100 37.85 -17.48 -15.35
C PRO A 100 36.95 -17.58 -16.59
N LYS A 101 36.97 -18.70 -17.33
CA LYS A 101 36.08 -18.90 -18.49
C LYS A 101 34.62 -18.95 -18.05
N GLY A 102 34.33 -19.70 -16.99
CA GLY A 102 33.00 -19.77 -16.37
C GLY A 102 32.50 -18.39 -15.93
N LYS A 103 33.35 -17.59 -15.27
CA LYS A 103 33.00 -16.22 -14.85
C LYS A 103 32.59 -15.34 -16.02
N THR A 104 33.31 -15.40 -17.14
CA THR A 104 32.98 -14.61 -18.34
C THR A 104 31.69 -15.07 -19.00
N LEU A 105 31.42 -16.39 -19.02
CA LEU A 105 30.15 -16.94 -19.51
C LEU A 105 28.97 -16.44 -18.69
N PHE A 106 29.01 -16.56 -17.35
CA PHE A 106 27.90 -16.14 -16.48
C PHE A 106 27.65 -14.63 -16.50
N THR A 107 28.71 -13.81 -16.60
CA THR A 107 28.52 -12.36 -16.80
C THR A 107 27.89 -12.05 -18.15
N ARG A 108 28.23 -12.76 -19.23
CA ARG A 108 27.54 -12.61 -20.54
C ARG A 108 26.08 -13.05 -20.45
N LEU A 109 25.79 -14.20 -19.83
CA LEU A 109 24.43 -14.69 -19.64
C LEU A 109 23.59 -13.74 -18.78
N SER A 110 24.15 -13.18 -17.70
CA SER A 110 23.48 -12.17 -16.87
C SER A 110 23.16 -10.91 -17.67
N LYS A 111 24.09 -10.45 -18.53
CA LYS A 111 23.84 -9.33 -19.46
C LYS A 111 22.71 -9.64 -20.44
N ILE A 112 22.72 -10.82 -21.06
CA ILE A 112 21.65 -11.26 -21.98
C ILE A 112 20.32 -11.30 -21.23
N GLN A 113 20.26 -11.90 -20.04
CA GLN A 113 19.03 -11.95 -19.25
C GLN A 113 18.49 -10.55 -18.94
N ASN A 114 19.34 -9.64 -18.48
CA ASN A 114 18.94 -8.27 -18.16
C ASN A 114 18.47 -7.50 -19.41
N SER A 115 18.98 -7.85 -20.60
CA SER A 115 18.54 -7.26 -21.88
C SER A 115 17.13 -7.68 -22.30
N LEU A 116 16.65 -8.84 -21.84
CA LEU A 116 15.31 -9.36 -22.14
C LEU A 116 14.22 -8.73 -21.24
N ILE A 117 14.60 -7.94 -20.23
CA ILE A 117 13.67 -7.35 -19.27
C ILE A 117 12.87 -6.22 -19.95
N SER A 118 11.54 -6.32 -19.83
CA SER A 118 10.63 -5.31 -20.38
C SER A 118 10.86 -3.94 -19.74
N SER A 119 10.55 -2.87 -20.47
CA SER A 119 10.66 -1.49 -19.95
C SER A 119 9.80 -1.27 -18.70
N ILE A 120 8.64 -1.92 -18.64
CA ILE A 120 7.73 -1.89 -17.47
C ILE A 120 8.40 -2.56 -16.26
N GLU A 121 9.03 -3.72 -16.47
CA GLU A 121 9.69 -4.46 -15.39
C GLU A 121 10.90 -3.71 -14.83
N ARG A 122 11.71 -3.08 -15.70
CA ARG A 122 12.80 -2.21 -15.28
C ARG A 122 12.29 -1.05 -14.41
N ASN A 123 11.18 -0.44 -14.80
CA ASN A 123 10.55 0.63 -14.01
C ASN A 123 10.10 0.13 -12.63
N LEU A 124 9.44 -1.04 -12.56
CA LEU A 124 9.00 -1.64 -11.30
C LEU A 124 10.20 -1.99 -10.39
N TRP A 125 11.29 -2.47 -10.97
CA TRP A 125 12.54 -2.75 -10.26
C TRP A 125 13.15 -1.51 -9.61
N GLU A 126 13.14 -0.37 -10.32
CA GLU A 126 13.62 0.89 -9.76
C GLU A 126 12.67 1.42 -8.68
N ALA A 127 11.36 1.28 -8.89
CA ALA A 127 10.36 1.87 -8.02
C ALA A 127 10.16 1.14 -6.69
N LYS A 128 10.21 -0.20 -6.67
CA LYS A 128 9.98 -0.98 -5.45
C LYS A 128 10.91 -0.61 -4.28
N PRO A 129 12.24 -0.55 -4.43
CA PRO A 129 13.13 -0.18 -3.33
C PRO A 129 12.90 1.26 -2.87
N LYS A 130 12.61 2.18 -3.80
CA LYS A 130 12.28 3.58 -3.49
C LYS A 130 10.98 3.70 -2.68
N LEU A 131 9.94 2.95 -3.04
CA LEU A 131 8.71 2.86 -2.25
C LEU A 131 8.96 2.27 -0.86
N ASN A 132 9.77 1.22 -0.76
CA ASN A 132 10.13 0.61 0.53
C ASN A 132 10.90 1.60 1.41
N LEU A 133 11.80 2.38 0.82
CA LEU A 133 12.56 3.41 1.54
C LEU A 133 11.63 4.51 2.08
N THR A 134 10.73 5.06 1.24
CA THR A 134 9.82 6.14 1.66
C THR A 134 8.82 5.68 2.72
N THR A 135 8.28 4.47 2.58
CA THR A 135 7.38 3.88 3.58
C THR A 135 8.07 3.61 4.91
N SER A 136 9.31 3.11 4.88
CA SER A 136 10.10 2.88 6.10
C SER A 136 10.44 4.19 6.82
N LYS A 137 10.82 5.25 6.08
CA LYS A 137 11.08 6.59 6.67
C LYS A 137 9.88 7.17 7.42
N MET A 138 8.66 6.88 6.97
CA MET A 138 7.42 7.41 7.55
C MET A 138 6.72 6.44 8.52
N ASN A 139 7.31 5.26 8.78
CA ASN A 139 6.72 4.17 9.56
C ASN A 139 5.29 3.83 9.12
N ILE A 140 5.09 3.65 7.81
CA ILE A 140 3.78 3.32 7.25
C ILE A 140 3.53 1.80 7.38
N PRO A 141 2.32 1.37 7.80
CA PRO A 141 1.96 -0.04 7.87
C PRO A 141 2.05 -0.78 6.52
N GLU A 142 2.36 -2.09 6.57
CA GLU A 142 2.58 -2.90 5.35
C GLU A 142 1.34 -2.95 4.45
N HIS A 143 0.12 -2.99 5.01
CA HIS A 143 -1.11 -3.01 4.21
C HIS A 143 -1.28 -1.76 3.32
N ILE A 144 -0.86 -0.58 3.79
CA ILE A 144 -0.89 0.66 3.00
C ILE A 144 0.20 0.63 1.92
N LYS A 145 1.36 0.05 2.24
CA LYS A 145 2.45 -0.14 1.27
C LYS A 145 2.08 -1.12 0.16
N GLU A 146 1.34 -2.18 0.47
CA GLU A 146 0.81 -3.12 -0.52
C GLU A 146 -0.20 -2.45 -1.45
N THR A 147 -1.14 -1.66 -0.92
CA THR A 147 -2.09 -0.92 -1.76
C THR A 147 -1.41 0.16 -2.59
N ALA A 148 -0.43 0.88 -2.03
CA ALA A 148 0.41 1.80 -2.78
C ALA A 148 1.15 1.10 -3.93
N TRP A 149 1.68 -0.10 -3.68
CA TRP A 149 2.34 -0.90 -4.71
C TRP A 149 1.37 -1.34 -5.81
N ARG A 150 0.18 -1.83 -5.46
CA ARG A 150 -0.86 -2.18 -6.45
C ARG A 150 -1.22 -0.98 -7.32
N ILE A 151 -1.47 0.19 -6.71
CA ILE A 151 -1.76 1.43 -7.44
C ILE A 151 -0.61 1.74 -8.41
N TYR A 152 0.65 1.68 -7.96
CA TYR A 152 1.81 1.94 -8.81
C TYR A 152 1.95 0.95 -9.96
N THR A 153 1.65 -0.34 -9.74
CA THR A 153 1.71 -1.34 -10.82
C THR A 153 0.70 -1.05 -11.92
N GLU A 154 -0.50 -0.55 -11.59
CA GLU A 154 -1.48 -0.12 -12.59
C GLU A 154 -1.03 1.15 -13.34
N VAL A 155 -0.39 2.10 -12.66
CA VAL A 155 0.25 3.27 -13.29
C VAL A 155 1.26 2.83 -14.36
N ALA A 156 2.12 1.86 -14.02
CA ALA A 156 3.17 1.36 -14.90
C ALA A 156 2.58 0.59 -16.10
N LYS A 157 1.54 -0.23 -15.89
CA LYS A 157 0.83 -0.95 -16.97
C LYS A 157 0.22 0.01 -17.99
N LYS A 158 -0.32 1.14 -17.52
CA LYS A 158 -0.84 2.22 -18.37
C LYS A 158 0.20 3.13 -19.01
N LYS A 159 1.49 2.91 -18.72
CA LYS A 159 2.60 3.72 -19.24
C LYS A 159 2.51 5.22 -18.85
N LEU A 160 1.83 5.56 -17.75
CA LEU A 160 1.70 6.96 -17.30
C LEU A 160 2.99 7.56 -16.77
N THR A 161 3.97 6.70 -16.45
CA THR A 161 5.32 7.06 -16.01
C THR A 161 6.22 7.51 -17.16
N MET A 162 5.86 7.29 -18.42
CA MET A 162 6.71 7.64 -19.56
C MET A 162 6.81 9.16 -19.72
N GLY A 163 8.04 9.69 -19.71
CA GLY A 163 8.33 11.12 -19.81
C GLY A 163 8.05 11.93 -18.54
N ARG A 164 7.85 11.27 -17.39
CA ARG A 164 7.55 11.90 -16.10
C ARG A 164 8.41 11.29 -15.00
N SER A 165 8.55 11.98 -13.88
CA SER A 165 9.33 11.49 -12.74
C SER A 165 8.71 10.23 -12.13
N ILE A 166 9.51 9.16 -12.04
CA ILE A 166 9.14 7.92 -11.33
C ILE A 166 8.86 8.23 -9.85
N ASP A 167 9.72 9.03 -9.22
CA ASP A 167 9.62 9.37 -7.79
C ASP A 167 8.32 10.10 -7.46
N GLY A 168 7.86 10.99 -8.35
CA GLY A 168 6.56 11.64 -8.25
C GLY A 168 5.40 10.65 -8.23
N PHE A 169 5.40 9.64 -9.12
CA PHE A 169 4.36 8.62 -9.12
C PHE A 169 4.44 7.70 -7.90
N ILE A 170 5.62 7.38 -7.40
CA ILE A 170 5.78 6.62 -6.15
C ILE A 170 5.16 7.38 -4.97
N ALA A 171 5.51 8.65 -4.82
CA ALA A 171 4.96 9.52 -3.77
C ALA A 171 3.45 9.69 -3.91
N ALA A 172 2.95 9.87 -5.14
CA ALA A 172 1.52 10.01 -5.42
C ALA A 172 0.73 8.72 -5.14
N SER A 173 1.24 7.56 -5.56
CA SER A 173 0.61 6.26 -5.28
C SER A 173 0.58 5.97 -3.78
N LEU A 174 1.66 6.31 -3.06
CA LEU A 174 1.72 6.18 -1.61
C LEU A 174 0.71 7.11 -0.92
N TYR A 175 0.66 8.37 -1.32
CA TYR A 175 -0.30 9.31 -0.75
C TYR A 175 -1.75 8.92 -1.07
N ALA A 176 -2.04 8.43 -2.28
CA ALA A 176 -3.34 7.90 -2.63
C ALA A 176 -3.75 6.71 -1.73
N ALA A 177 -2.83 5.79 -1.47
CA ALA A 177 -3.06 4.66 -0.56
C ALA A 177 -3.34 5.14 0.88
N ILE A 178 -2.55 6.07 1.41
CA ILE A 178 -2.79 6.71 2.71
C ILE A 178 -4.21 7.29 2.77
N ARG A 179 -4.67 7.94 1.69
CA ARG A 179 -6.02 8.53 1.65
C ARG A 179 -7.14 7.50 1.58
N ILE A 180 -6.91 6.36 0.92
CA ILE A 180 -7.88 5.26 0.86
C ILE A 180 -8.04 4.60 2.24
N HIS A 181 -6.94 4.45 2.97
CA HIS A 181 -6.91 3.87 4.32
C HIS A 181 -7.17 4.89 5.44
N GLU A 182 -7.49 6.15 5.11
CA GLU A 182 -7.77 7.22 6.07
C GLU A 182 -6.65 7.46 7.11
N PHE A 183 -5.40 7.16 6.74
CA PHE A 183 -4.25 7.35 7.63
C PHE A 183 -3.87 8.84 7.70
N PRO A 184 -3.70 9.45 8.90
CA PRO A 184 -3.48 10.88 9.04
C PRO A 184 -2.02 11.24 8.74
N ARG A 185 -1.74 11.55 7.47
CA ARG A 185 -0.45 12.12 7.00
C ARG A 185 -0.68 13.25 6.02
N LEU A 186 0.20 14.25 6.07
CA LEU A 186 0.16 15.36 5.11
C LEU A 186 0.87 14.97 3.82
N LEU A 187 0.45 15.60 2.73
CA LEU A 187 1.15 15.49 1.44
C LEU A 187 2.60 15.95 1.56
N GLU A 188 2.86 16.99 2.36
CA GLU A 188 4.19 17.54 2.56
C GLU A 188 5.12 16.56 3.26
N ASP A 189 4.62 15.75 4.20
CA ASP A 189 5.42 14.70 4.84
C ASP A 189 5.91 13.67 3.82
N VAL A 190 5.05 13.31 2.86
CA VAL A 190 5.40 12.39 1.77
C VAL A 190 6.40 13.04 0.81
N CYS A 191 6.24 14.34 0.51
CA CYS A 191 7.18 15.08 -0.34
C CYS A 191 8.59 15.11 0.27
N ASP A 192 8.69 15.38 1.57
CA ASP A 192 9.97 15.42 2.28
C ASP A 192 10.62 14.03 2.33
N ALA A 193 9.84 13.00 2.64
CA ALA A 193 10.34 11.63 2.69
C ALA A 193 10.87 11.13 1.33
N SER A 194 10.20 11.54 0.25
CA SER A 194 10.52 11.19 -1.13
C SER A 194 11.50 12.15 -1.83
N LEU A 195 11.89 13.26 -1.18
CA LEU A 195 12.73 14.32 -1.75
C LEU A 195 12.20 14.83 -3.11
N THR A 196 10.88 14.79 -3.30
CA THR A 196 10.24 15.15 -4.56
C THR A 196 9.48 16.46 -4.39
N PRO A 197 9.58 17.40 -5.35
CA PRO A 197 8.90 18.67 -5.22
C PRO A 197 7.38 18.51 -5.24
N ARG A 198 6.70 19.29 -4.39
CA ARG A 198 5.25 19.24 -4.18
C ARG A 198 4.43 19.30 -5.47
N HIS A 199 4.79 20.19 -6.39
CA HIS A 199 4.03 20.37 -7.64
C HIS A 199 4.01 19.09 -8.50
N THR A 200 5.12 18.36 -8.53
CA THR A 200 5.24 17.10 -9.27
C THR A 200 4.39 16.00 -8.65
N VAL A 201 4.37 15.92 -7.31
CA VAL A 201 3.51 14.96 -6.58
C VAL A 201 2.03 15.26 -6.80
N ILE A 202 1.62 16.53 -6.77
CA ILE A 202 0.21 16.92 -7.02
C ILE A 202 -0.21 16.56 -8.45
N ARG A 203 0.64 16.86 -9.45
CA ARG A 203 0.34 16.55 -10.86
C ARG A 203 0.18 15.05 -11.09
N SER A 204 1.09 14.24 -10.54
CA SER A 204 1.02 12.77 -10.63
C SER A 204 -0.16 12.21 -9.84
N LEU A 205 -0.45 12.73 -8.64
CA LEU A 205 -1.62 12.35 -7.85
C LEU A 205 -2.93 12.62 -8.60
N GLY A 206 -3.03 13.75 -9.29
CA GLY A 206 -4.21 14.07 -10.10
C GLY A 206 -4.47 13.04 -11.20
N LEU A 207 -3.42 12.50 -11.83
CA LEU A 207 -3.53 11.45 -12.83
C LEU A 207 -3.93 10.11 -12.20
N VAL A 208 -3.33 9.75 -11.06
CA VAL A 208 -3.67 8.54 -10.31
C VAL A 208 -5.15 8.54 -9.92
N ILE A 209 -5.64 9.65 -9.39
CA ILE A 209 -7.04 9.77 -8.96
C ILE A 209 -8.00 9.68 -10.15
N LYS A 210 -7.66 10.28 -11.30
CA LYS A 210 -8.53 10.32 -12.47
C LYS A 210 -8.55 9.02 -13.26
N GLU A 211 -7.39 8.39 -13.46
CA GLU A 211 -7.26 7.29 -14.41
C GLU A 211 -7.19 5.92 -13.74
N ILE A 212 -6.67 5.81 -12.52
CA ILE A 212 -6.31 4.51 -11.91
C ILE A 212 -7.29 4.11 -10.81
N LEU A 213 -7.65 5.04 -9.92
CA LEU A 213 -8.57 4.75 -8.82
C LEU A 213 -9.97 4.28 -9.28
N PRO A 214 -10.57 4.85 -10.36
CA PRO A 214 -11.87 4.37 -10.85
C PRO A 214 -11.84 2.93 -11.36
N GLU A 215 -10.75 2.51 -12.00
CA GLU A 215 -10.61 1.15 -12.52
C GLU A 215 -10.50 0.11 -11.41
N MET A 216 -9.78 0.45 -10.33
CA MET A 216 -9.68 -0.40 -9.16
C MET A 216 -10.89 -0.28 -8.22
N LYS A 217 -11.89 0.56 -8.56
CA LYS A 217 -13.06 0.86 -7.72
C LYS A 217 -12.70 1.35 -6.31
N LEU A 218 -11.57 2.04 -6.18
CA LEU A 218 -11.09 2.59 -4.91
C LEU A 218 -11.55 4.04 -4.75
N LYS A 219 -12.06 4.37 -3.55
CA LYS A 219 -12.56 5.73 -3.25
C LYS A 219 -11.46 6.57 -2.61
N TYR A 220 -11.11 7.67 -3.26
CA TYR A 220 -10.25 8.70 -2.68
C TYR A 220 -11.05 9.57 -1.72
N ARG A 221 -10.61 9.68 -0.46
CA ARG A 221 -11.28 10.49 0.56
C ARG A 221 -10.50 11.81 0.78
N PRO A 222 -11.16 12.98 0.88
CA PRO A 222 -10.51 14.25 1.21
C PRO A 222 -10.12 14.28 2.69
N ILE A 223 -9.17 15.15 3.08
CA ILE A 223 -8.65 15.15 4.47
C ILE A 223 -9.68 15.79 5.38
N THR A 224 -10.03 15.10 6.47
CA THR A 224 -10.99 15.61 7.44
C THR A 224 -10.26 16.47 8.45
N ILE A 225 -10.94 17.53 8.90
CA ILE A 225 -10.38 18.45 9.91
C ILE A 225 -10.14 17.69 11.23
N ASP A 226 -11.00 16.74 11.54
CA ASP A 226 -10.95 16.03 12.82
C ASP A 226 -9.67 15.17 12.93
N GLN A 227 -9.28 14.49 11.86
CA GLN A 227 -8.01 13.75 11.78
C GLN A 227 -6.80 14.67 11.95
N LEU A 228 -6.85 15.88 11.38
CA LEU A 228 -5.78 16.87 11.51
C LEU A 228 -5.63 17.35 12.95
N VAL A 229 -6.74 17.56 13.67
CA VAL A 229 -6.71 17.99 15.09
C VAL A 229 -5.99 16.96 15.95
N PHE A 230 -6.31 15.67 15.81
CA PHE A 230 -5.64 14.62 16.59
C PHE A 230 -4.17 14.47 16.20
N MET A 231 -3.86 14.49 14.91
CA MET A 231 -2.47 14.39 14.44
C MET A 231 -1.61 15.56 14.94
N PHE A 232 -2.07 16.80 14.76
CA PHE A 232 -1.34 17.97 15.24
C PHE A 232 -1.27 18.00 16.76
N GLY A 233 -2.35 17.60 17.44
CA GLY A 233 -2.39 17.48 18.89
C GLY A 233 -1.32 16.53 19.42
N ASN A 234 -1.16 15.37 18.79
CA ASN A 234 -0.15 14.37 19.17
C ASN A 234 1.28 14.86 18.88
N ASN A 235 1.50 15.50 17.73
CA ASN A 235 2.82 16.07 17.39
C ASN A 235 3.24 17.22 18.31
N LEU A 236 2.27 17.94 18.89
CA LEU A 236 2.48 19.03 19.84
C LEU A 236 2.44 18.56 21.31
N GLU A 237 2.25 17.25 21.55
CA GLU A 237 2.15 16.63 22.88
C GLU A 237 1.00 17.21 23.73
N PHE A 238 -0.10 17.62 23.09
CA PHE A 238 -1.27 18.09 23.82
C PHE A 238 -2.05 16.92 24.45
N PRO A 239 -2.56 17.08 25.69
CA PRO A 239 -3.41 16.07 26.30
C PRO A 239 -4.72 15.93 25.53
N MET A 240 -5.31 14.73 25.58
CA MET A 240 -6.53 14.39 24.85
C MET A 240 -7.69 15.34 25.13
N ASP A 241 -7.78 15.89 26.35
CA ASP A 241 -8.84 16.84 26.74
C ASP A 241 -8.76 18.17 25.98
N VAL A 242 -7.55 18.63 25.64
CA VAL A 242 -7.36 19.84 24.82
C VAL A 242 -7.77 19.55 23.38
N GLN A 243 -7.43 18.38 22.86
CA GLN A 243 -7.78 17.96 21.50
C GLN A 243 -9.31 17.82 21.34
N LYS A 244 -9.99 17.19 22.31
CA LYS A 244 -11.47 17.10 22.35
C LYS A 244 -12.12 18.48 22.44
N ARG A 245 -11.58 19.39 23.25
CA ARG A 245 -12.06 20.78 23.33
C ARG A 245 -11.92 21.50 21.99
N ALA A 246 -10.81 21.32 21.29
CA ALA A 246 -10.61 21.90 19.96
C ALA A 246 -11.68 21.41 18.96
N LEU A 247 -12.01 20.12 18.97
CA LEU A 247 -13.10 19.58 18.13
C LEU A 247 -14.46 20.19 18.48
N ASN A 248 -14.76 20.36 19.77
CA ASN A 248 -15.99 21.01 20.22
C ASN A 248 -16.08 22.48 19.76
N PHE A 249 -14.95 23.19 19.68
CA PHE A 249 -14.93 24.54 19.10
C PHE A 249 -15.20 24.53 17.60
N ILE A 250 -14.66 23.56 16.87
CA ILE A 250 -14.92 23.43 15.43
C ILE A 250 -16.40 23.10 15.18
N SER A 251 -16.98 22.17 15.95
CA SER A 251 -18.40 21.80 15.79
C SER A 251 -19.33 22.96 16.11
N LYS A 252 -19.09 23.68 17.21
CA LYS A 252 -19.84 24.90 17.57
C LYS A 252 -19.71 25.98 16.49
N ALA A 253 -18.49 26.22 16.00
CA ALA A 253 -18.27 27.22 14.96
C ALA A 253 -18.97 26.83 13.64
N ARG A 254 -18.98 25.54 13.26
CA ARG A 254 -19.74 25.04 12.10
C ARG A 254 -21.24 25.25 12.27
N ALA A 255 -21.79 24.96 13.44
CA ALA A 255 -23.21 25.19 13.75
C ALA A 255 -23.61 26.68 13.64
N LYS A 256 -22.69 27.59 14.00
CA LYS A 256 -22.84 29.04 13.87
C LYS A 256 -22.46 29.59 12.48
N GLY A 257 -22.40 28.73 11.45
CA GLY A 257 -22.20 29.16 10.06
C GLY A 257 -20.74 29.42 9.65
N LEU A 258 -19.75 28.81 10.32
CA LEU A 258 -18.37 28.85 9.84
C LEU A 258 -18.25 28.08 8.51
N SER A 259 -18.20 28.82 7.41
CA SER A 259 -17.91 28.22 6.11
C SER A 259 -16.52 27.60 6.11
N CYS A 260 -16.49 26.27 6.06
CA CYS A 260 -15.28 25.46 5.88
C CYS A 260 -14.91 25.34 4.39
N ILE A 261 -15.81 25.74 3.49
CA ILE A 261 -15.64 25.63 2.04
C ILE A 261 -14.70 26.74 1.56
N GLY A 262 -13.69 26.37 0.76
CA GLY A 262 -12.68 27.31 0.24
C GLY A 262 -11.62 27.73 1.25
N LYS A 263 -11.63 27.20 2.47
CA LYS A 263 -10.60 27.45 3.49
C LYS A 263 -9.74 26.21 3.70
N ASP A 264 -8.44 26.42 3.89
CA ASP A 264 -7.53 25.32 4.17
C ASP A 264 -7.88 24.62 5.49
N PRO A 265 -8.16 23.30 5.47
CA PRO A 265 -8.56 22.56 6.67
C PRO A 265 -7.45 22.53 7.72
N LYS A 266 -6.17 22.57 7.30
CA LYS A 266 -5.02 22.65 8.23
C LYS A 266 -5.08 23.88 9.12
N GLY A 267 -5.39 25.04 8.53
CA GLY A 267 -5.47 26.30 9.26
C GLY A 267 -6.61 26.32 10.27
N ILE A 268 -7.73 25.67 9.96
CA ILE A 268 -8.87 25.54 10.88
C ILE A 268 -8.51 24.61 12.05
N ALA A 269 -7.92 23.45 11.79
CA ALA A 269 -7.48 22.53 12.84
C ALA A 269 -6.44 23.18 13.78
N ALA A 270 -5.40 23.81 13.21
CA ALA A 270 -4.34 24.47 13.97
C ALA A 270 -4.86 25.63 14.83
N SER A 271 -5.76 26.45 14.29
CA SER A 271 -6.35 27.57 15.03
C SER A 271 -7.27 27.12 16.16
N ALA A 272 -8.05 26.04 15.95
CA ALA A 272 -8.87 25.45 17.00
C ALA A 272 -8.02 24.90 18.15
N LEU A 273 -6.92 24.20 17.84
CA LEU A 273 -5.96 23.71 18.82
C LEU A 273 -5.32 24.86 19.61
N TYR A 274 -4.91 25.93 18.94
CA TYR A 274 -4.35 27.11 19.61
C TYR A 274 -5.35 27.75 20.59
N ILE A 275 -6.63 27.87 20.21
CA ILE A 275 -7.67 28.41 21.10
C ILE A 275 -7.90 27.49 22.30
N ALA A 276 -7.94 26.17 22.09
CA ALA A 276 -8.10 25.21 23.17
C ALA A 276 -6.90 25.20 24.13
N ALA A 277 -5.68 25.26 23.59
CA ALA A 277 -4.44 25.28 24.36
C ALA A 277 -4.30 26.56 25.20
N LYS A 278 -4.76 27.72 24.69
CA LYS A 278 -4.74 28.99 25.43
C LYS A 278 -5.52 28.92 26.75
N ASN A 279 -6.60 28.15 26.77
CA ASN A 279 -7.48 27.94 27.93
C ASN A 279 -7.06 26.71 28.77
N SER A 280 -5.87 26.17 28.55
CA SER A 280 -5.28 25.08 29.33
C SER A 280 -3.90 25.46 29.85
N ASP A 281 -3.38 24.65 30.76
CA ASP A 281 -2.06 24.85 31.36
C ASP A 281 -0.92 24.57 30.36
N VAL A 282 -1.18 23.72 29.35
CA VAL A 282 -0.22 23.41 28.28
C VAL A 282 -0.38 24.42 27.15
N ARG A 283 0.42 25.49 27.19
CA ARG A 283 0.45 26.52 26.15
C ARG A 283 1.61 26.27 25.19
N LYS A 284 1.33 26.42 23.90
CA LYS A 284 2.33 26.41 22.82
C LYS A 284 2.28 27.73 22.06
N THR A 285 3.42 28.15 21.52
CA THR A 285 3.50 29.40 20.75
C THR A 285 2.80 29.28 19.39
N GLN A 286 2.47 30.40 18.77
CA GLN A 286 1.88 30.37 17.41
C GLN A 286 2.85 29.80 16.38
N ALA A 287 4.15 30.07 16.55
CA ALA A 287 5.23 29.55 15.70
C ALA A 287 5.27 28.02 15.73
N GLU A 288 5.32 27.42 16.94
CA GLU A 288 5.34 25.96 17.10
C GLU A 288 4.13 25.28 16.44
N ILE A 289 2.93 25.84 16.62
CA ILE A 289 1.71 25.29 16.03
C ILE A 289 1.71 25.47 14.50
N SER A 290 2.18 26.62 14.00
CA SER A 290 2.25 26.88 12.56
C SER A 290 3.25 25.98 11.85
N ASP A 291 4.38 25.67 12.52
CA ASP A 291 5.42 24.79 11.98
C ASP A 291 4.90 23.35 11.84
N VAL A 292 4.27 22.81 12.88
CA VAL A 292 3.65 21.47 12.85
C VAL A 292 2.54 21.37 11.79
N ALA A 293 1.73 22.42 11.67
CA ALA A 293 0.65 22.46 10.67
C ALA A 293 1.14 22.79 9.24
N ARG A 294 2.41 23.16 9.08
CA ARG A 294 3.03 23.62 7.83
C ARG A 294 2.21 24.72 7.16
N ILE A 295 1.89 25.75 7.95
CA ILE A 295 1.19 26.97 7.54
C ILE A 295 1.95 28.20 8.02
N THR A 296 1.65 29.38 7.49
CA THR A 296 2.26 30.63 7.99
C THR A 296 1.54 31.13 9.24
N GLU A 297 2.25 31.78 10.15
CA GLU A 297 1.64 32.38 11.36
C GLU A 297 0.48 33.33 11.03
N VAL A 298 0.59 34.08 9.93
CA VAL A 298 -0.44 35.02 9.48
C VAL A 298 -1.75 34.29 9.18
N THR A 299 -1.68 33.12 8.54
CA THR A 299 -2.87 32.29 8.29
C THR A 299 -3.47 31.78 9.58
N LEU A 300 -2.64 31.34 10.54
CA LEU A 300 -3.11 30.91 11.86
C LEU A 300 -3.84 32.05 12.57
N ARG A 301 -3.27 33.26 12.64
CA ARG A 301 -3.91 34.44 13.26
C ARG A 301 -5.24 34.80 12.61
N SER A 302 -5.31 34.76 11.28
CA SER A 302 -6.54 35.02 10.54
C SER A 302 -7.64 34.02 10.90
N ARG A 303 -7.32 32.72 10.95
CA ARG A 303 -8.28 31.66 11.31
C ARG A 303 -8.70 31.70 12.77
N VAL A 304 -7.81 32.06 13.68
CA VAL A 304 -8.17 32.28 15.09
C VAL A 304 -9.21 33.38 15.23
N LYS A 305 -9.07 34.50 14.49
CA LYS A 305 -10.08 35.57 14.47
C LYS A 305 -11.43 35.07 13.93
N ASP A 306 -11.41 34.29 12.85
CA ASP A 306 -12.61 33.72 12.24
C ASP A 306 -13.39 32.80 13.19
N ILE A 307 -12.68 31.95 13.94
CA ILE A 307 -13.29 31.02 14.90
C ILE A 307 -13.84 31.80 16.10
N LYS A 308 -13.06 32.74 16.67
CA LYS A 308 -13.49 33.53 17.84
C LYS A 308 -14.72 34.38 17.58
N LYS A 309 -14.88 34.95 16.38
CA LYS A 309 -16.09 35.71 16.01
C LYS A 309 -17.36 34.85 16.02
N ARG A 310 -17.22 33.52 15.93
CA ARG A 310 -18.32 32.56 15.81
C ARG A 310 -18.37 31.59 16.98
N LEU A 311 -17.68 31.86 18.08
CA LEU A 311 -17.64 31.01 19.28
C LEU A 311 -18.49 31.64 20.38
#